data_AF-A0A7Y2YXV8-F1
#
_entry.id   AF-A0A7Y2YXV8-F1
#
_cell.length_a   1.000
_cell.length_b   1.000
_cell.length_c   1.000
_cell.angle_alpha   90.00
_cell.angle_beta   90.00
_cell.angle_gamma   90.00
#
_symmetry.space_group_name_H-M   'P 1'
#
loop_
_entity.id
_entity.type
_entity.pdbx_description
1 polymer ?
#
loop_
_entity_poly.entity_id
_entity_poly.type
_entity_poly.pdbx_seq_one_letter_code
_entity_poly.pdbx_strand_id
1 'polypeptide(L)'
;SDDGLLHITRDGGESWKAVTPRGLPNEIQINSIEAHPFEPGGLYLAATAYKNDDFRPYLFKTTDYGRSWKEITDGIPDQQFTRVIRSDSERRGLLFAGTEGGVYVSFDDGANWQPLQLNLPFVPVTDLAVKQGNLIAATQGRGYWIFNDLAWLRQYENKVLDRAVHLFSPSPAWRLPNGVAENPGNRGTNPANGLVLYYWLKEPLTTKTALGLVIHDLDGNRIRSFTRKPEKEDKETKPQLSEDNRKLTAHAGLNAFEWDMRYPGVERFEKLVLWNDSLEGPKAVPGTYRATLTVDGGQAQTVALEILPDPRVETSAADLQAQFDFTWDINRKLTETHRAITRIRDTRAQLEALQERVEGQDQYRVLAEAATDLNDRLTGIEETLYQTRLEAPQDPLNFPIRLNDKLAGVMRAASFGDHPPTRALVAVRNELVTLIDAELEKLDSLLDSDIASFNQAIHREGLPAVAVTK
;
A
#
# COMPACT_ATOMS: atom_id res chain seq x y z
N SER A 1 10.14 23.97 35.65
CA SER A 1 10.52 24.75 36.84
C SER A 1 11.90 25.32 36.57
N ASP A 2 12.10 26.60 36.87
CA ASP A 2 13.40 27.29 36.69
C ASP A 2 14.23 27.30 37.98
N ASP A 3 13.64 26.89 39.11
CA ASP A 3 14.28 26.77 40.43
C ASP A 3 14.75 25.35 40.77
N GLY A 4 14.56 24.39 39.85
CA GLY A 4 14.95 23.00 40.02
C GLY A 4 14.11 22.21 41.03
N LEU A 5 12.96 22.74 41.48
CA LEU A 5 12.12 22.08 42.47
C LEU A 5 10.96 21.28 41.84
N LEU A 6 10.73 20.08 42.38
CA LEU A 6 9.59 19.24 42.05
C LEU A 6 8.79 18.93 43.32
N HIS A 7 7.47 19.09 43.22
CA HIS A 7 6.54 18.83 44.30
C HIS A 7 5.43 17.89 43.82
N ILE A 8 4.86 17.12 44.76
CA ILE A 8 3.69 16.27 44.52
C ILE A 8 2.56 16.60 45.47
N THR A 9 1.34 16.56 44.96
CA THR A 9 0.09 16.51 45.73
C THR A 9 -0.61 15.17 45.48
N ARG A 10 -1.34 14.68 46.49
CA ARG A 10 -2.19 13.49 46.38
C ARG A 10 -3.63 13.74 46.87
N ASP A 11 -3.94 15.00 47.17
CA ASP A 11 -5.19 15.46 47.77
C ASP A 11 -5.85 16.55 46.92
N GLY A 12 -5.62 16.52 45.60
CA GLY A 12 -6.22 17.51 44.68
C GLY A 12 -5.62 18.91 44.78
N GLY A 13 -4.45 19.05 45.44
CA GLY A 13 -3.71 20.31 45.55
C GLY A 13 -3.83 21.01 46.90
N GLU A 14 -4.49 20.39 47.89
CA GLU A 14 -4.61 20.94 49.26
C GLU A 14 -3.25 21.01 49.97
N SER A 15 -2.39 20.00 49.77
CA SER A 15 -1.03 19.98 50.30
C SER A 15 -0.02 19.47 49.27
N TRP A 16 1.21 19.99 49.38
CA TRP A 16 2.32 19.69 48.47
C TRP A 16 3.55 19.25 49.25
N LYS A 17 4.19 18.18 48.78
CA LYS A 17 5.43 17.65 49.35
C LYS A 17 6.56 17.73 48.33
N ALA A 18 7.72 18.26 48.74
CA ALA A 18 8.91 18.27 47.91
C ALA A 18 9.42 16.85 47.65
N VAL A 19 9.70 16.56 46.38
CA VAL A 19 10.14 15.25 45.88
C VAL A 19 11.24 15.38 44.81
N THR A 20 11.95 16.51 44.78
CA THR A 20 13.08 16.76 43.87
C THR A 20 14.14 15.64 43.96
N PRO A 21 14.63 15.10 42.84
CA PRO A 21 15.76 14.18 42.83
C PRO A 21 16.98 14.77 43.56
N ARG A 22 17.66 13.96 44.36
CA ARG A 22 18.92 14.37 45.02
C ARG A 22 20.06 14.38 44.01
N GLY A 23 21.02 15.29 44.19
CA GLY A 23 22.23 15.36 43.35
C GLY A 23 22.08 16.20 42.08
N LEU A 24 20.91 16.81 41.84
CA LEU A 24 20.74 17.81 40.81
C LEU A 24 21.58 19.07 41.12
N PRO A 25 22.22 19.70 40.11
CA PRO A 25 22.82 21.01 40.25
C PRO A 25 21.82 22.04 40.79
N ASN A 26 22.34 23.02 41.55
CA ASN A 26 21.53 24.16 41.98
C ASN A 26 21.00 24.92 40.74
N GLU A 27 19.75 25.38 40.83
CA GLU A 27 19.10 26.16 39.76
C GLU A 27 19.02 25.41 38.41
N ILE A 28 19.05 24.06 38.43
CA ILE A 28 18.80 23.29 37.23
C ILE A 28 17.38 23.53 36.73
N GLN A 29 17.19 23.61 35.41
CA GLN A 29 15.88 23.74 34.83
C GLN A 29 15.23 22.36 34.68
N ILE A 30 14.08 22.13 35.32
CA ILE A 30 13.23 20.96 35.04
C ILE A 30 12.32 21.33 33.86
N ASN A 31 12.63 20.80 32.67
CA ASN A 31 11.93 21.14 31.43
C ASN A 31 10.70 20.29 31.16
N SER A 32 10.75 19.01 31.51
CA SER A 32 9.66 18.08 31.25
C SER A 32 9.51 17.08 32.37
N ILE A 33 8.26 16.73 32.66
CA ILE A 33 7.88 15.55 33.42
C ILE A 33 6.90 14.73 32.58
N GLU A 34 6.94 13.41 32.76
CA GLU A 34 6.10 12.46 32.04
C GLU A 34 5.58 11.44 33.05
N ALA A 35 4.26 11.33 33.18
CA ALA A 35 3.66 10.31 34.04
C ALA A 35 3.94 8.91 33.46
N HIS A 36 4.33 7.97 34.31
CA HIS A 36 4.54 6.61 33.86
C HIS A 36 3.19 5.99 33.44
N PRO A 37 3.03 5.54 32.18
CA PRO A 37 1.71 5.16 31.64
C PRO A 37 1.14 3.89 32.27
N PHE A 38 2.00 3.06 32.88
CA PHE A 38 1.61 1.77 33.44
C PHE A 38 1.90 1.55 34.94
N GLU A 39 2.42 2.55 35.66
CA GLU A 39 2.85 2.39 37.06
C GLU A 39 2.40 3.59 37.88
N PRO A 40 1.38 3.45 38.74
CA PRO A 40 0.95 4.52 39.64
C PRO A 40 2.10 4.99 40.53
N GLY A 41 2.30 6.31 40.59
CA GLY A 41 3.42 6.91 41.32
C GLY A 41 4.74 6.90 40.56
N GLY A 42 4.76 6.36 39.33
CA GLY A 42 5.88 6.50 38.41
C GLY A 42 5.88 7.84 37.68
N LEU A 43 7.08 8.40 37.51
CA LEU A 43 7.31 9.62 36.76
C LEU A 43 8.71 9.55 36.12
N TYR A 44 8.81 10.03 34.88
CA TYR A 44 10.08 10.38 34.27
C TYR A 44 10.26 11.89 34.30
N LEU A 45 11.49 12.35 34.45
CA LEU A 45 11.85 13.75 34.56
C LEU A 45 13.04 14.03 33.63
N ALA A 46 12.94 15.11 32.86
CA ALA A 46 14.04 15.67 32.09
C ALA A 46 14.40 17.06 32.63
N ALA A 47 15.68 17.25 32.91
CA ALA A 47 16.24 18.50 33.38
C ALA A 47 17.44 18.93 32.50
N THR A 48 17.87 20.18 32.64
CA THR A 48 19.04 20.71 31.95
C THR A 48 19.70 21.84 32.73
N ALA A 49 21.04 21.85 32.72
CA ALA A 49 21.88 22.87 33.33
C ALA A 49 22.71 23.64 32.29
N TYR A 50 22.32 23.64 31.00
CA TYR A 50 23.12 24.21 29.91
C TYR A 50 23.45 25.71 30.08
N LYS A 51 22.62 26.44 30.83
CA LYS A 51 22.85 27.87 31.15
C LYS A 51 24.01 28.10 32.14
N ASN A 52 24.46 27.03 32.80
CA ASN A 52 25.55 27.01 33.77
C ASN A 52 26.79 26.29 33.20
N ASP A 53 26.95 26.28 31.87
CA ASP A 53 28.01 25.57 31.15
C ASP A 53 28.09 24.05 31.43
N ASP A 54 26.96 23.43 31.82
CA ASP A 54 26.82 22.00 32.03
C ASP A 54 25.91 21.36 30.97
N PHE A 55 26.54 20.67 30.03
CA PHE A 55 25.89 20.06 28.86
C PHE A 55 25.54 18.58 29.04
N ARG A 56 25.66 18.05 30.27
CA ARG A 56 25.31 16.65 30.55
C ARG A 56 23.80 16.40 30.41
N PRO A 57 23.41 15.18 29.97
CA PRO A 57 22.02 14.75 30.03
C PRO A 57 21.57 14.59 31.49
N TYR A 58 20.31 14.92 31.76
CA TYR A 58 19.70 14.74 33.08
C TYR A 58 18.31 14.15 32.89
N LEU A 59 18.23 12.82 32.99
CA LEU A 59 17.00 12.05 32.95
C LEU A 59 16.88 11.22 34.23
N PHE A 60 15.72 11.26 34.86
CA PHE A 60 15.45 10.52 36.10
C PHE A 60 14.12 9.79 36.04
N LYS A 61 14.06 8.63 36.68
CA LYS A 61 12.84 7.84 36.89
C LYS A 61 12.57 7.69 38.39
N THR A 62 11.31 7.80 38.77
CA THR A 62 10.78 7.31 40.05
C THR A 62 9.64 6.33 39.81
N THR A 63 9.38 5.44 40.78
CA THR A 63 8.23 4.51 40.80
C THR A 63 7.48 4.55 42.13
N ASP A 64 7.84 5.47 43.03
CA ASP A 64 7.38 5.50 44.42
C ASP A 64 6.90 6.89 44.85
N TYR A 65 6.30 7.63 43.91
CA TYR A 65 5.79 8.98 44.10
C TYR A 65 6.91 9.98 44.45
N GLY A 66 8.11 9.80 43.89
CA GLY A 66 9.25 10.68 44.05
C GLY A 66 9.98 10.57 45.39
N ARG A 67 9.79 9.46 46.13
CA ARG A 67 10.56 9.19 47.37
C ARG A 67 12.00 8.79 47.03
N SER A 68 12.19 8.07 45.94
CA SER A 68 13.49 7.70 45.37
C SER A 68 13.52 7.94 43.87
N TRP A 69 14.73 8.19 43.35
CA TRP A 69 14.98 8.50 41.96
C TRP A 69 16.19 7.71 41.47
N LYS A 70 16.11 7.25 40.23
CA LYS A 70 17.20 6.62 39.49
C LYS A 70 17.54 7.47 38.27
N GLU A 71 18.81 7.78 38.09
CA GLU A 71 19.30 8.39 36.86
C GLU A 71 19.26 7.36 35.71
N ILE A 72 18.81 7.81 34.54
CA ILE A 72 18.54 6.95 33.37
C ILE A 72 19.13 7.60 32.10
N THR A 73 20.43 7.88 32.12
CA THR A 73 21.15 8.62 31.07
C THR A 73 22.11 7.76 30.24
N ASP A 74 22.30 6.49 30.63
CA ASP A 74 23.23 5.56 29.99
C ASP A 74 22.97 5.44 28.47
N GLY A 75 24.00 5.70 27.66
CA GLY A 75 23.92 5.71 26.19
C GLY A 75 23.70 7.08 25.55
N ILE A 76 23.38 8.13 26.33
CA ILE A 76 23.37 9.52 25.86
C ILE A 76 24.73 10.18 26.19
N PRO A 77 25.46 10.75 25.21
CA PRO A 77 26.74 11.42 25.47
C PRO A 77 26.65 12.65 26.39
N ASP A 78 27.70 12.93 27.17
CA ASP A 78 27.81 14.07 28.10
C ASP A 78 27.68 15.48 27.49
N GLN A 79 27.69 15.60 26.16
CA GLN A 79 27.51 16.86 25.43
C GLN A 79 26.14 16.95 24.75
N GLN A 80 25.21 16.08 25.15
CA GLN A 80 23.86 15.94 24.59
C GLN A 80 22.83 16.14 25.70
N PHE A 81 22.79 17.34 26.29
CA PHE A 81 21.82 17.62 27.34
C PHE A 81 20.39 17.40 26.85
N THR A 82 19.55 16.92 27.77
CA THR A 82 18.18 16.49 27.49
C THR A 82 17.20 17.62 27.77
N ARG A 83 16.17 17.75 26.93
CA ARG A 83 15.11 18.76 27.11
C ARG A 83 13.76 18.13 27.44
N VAL A 84 13.48 16.97 26.86
CA VAL A 84 12.17 16.33 26.96
C VAL A 84 12.33 14.82 27.02
N ILE A 85 11.43 14.18 27.77
CA ILE A 85 11.23 12.73 27.78
C ILE A 85 9.74 12.45 27.60
N ARG A 86 9.41 11.48 26.75
CA ARG A 86 8.05 10.99 26.52
C ARG A 86 8.04 9.47 26.59
N SER A 87 6.92 8.93 27.06
CA SER A 87 6.69 7.49 27.12
C SER A 87 5.71 7.05 26.05
N ASP A 88 5.87 5.84 25.54
CA ASP A 88 4.85 5.19 24.74
C ASP A 88 3.79 4.56 25.66
N SER A 89 2.51 4.85 25.41
CA SER A 89 1.41 4.33 26.21
C SER A 89 0.94 2.93 25.79
N GLU A 90 1.51 2.34 24.74
CA GLU A 90 1.14 1.01 24.23
C GLU A 90 2.22 -0.04 24.51
N ARG A 91 3.50 0.36 24.56
CA ARG A 91 4.64 -0.49 24.89
C ARG A 91 5.33 -0.02 26.18
N ARG A 92 5.27 -0.87 27.20
CA ARG A 92 6.06 -0.68 28.44
C ARG A 92 7.56 -0.57 28.13
N GLY A 93 8.20 0.43 28.73
CA GLY A 93 9.64 0.65 28.64
C GLY A 93 10.13 1.26 27.34
N LEU A 94 9.24 1.58 26.39
CA LEU A 94 9.60 2.35 25.21
C LEU A 94 9.52 3.85 25.53
N LEU A 95 10.68 4.50 25.54
CA LEU A 95 10.83 5.92 25.86
C LEU A 95 11.54 6.66 24.72
N PHE A 96 11.25 7.95 24.60
CA PHE A 96 11.90 8.86 23.67
C PHE A 96 12.44 10.08 24.41
N ALA A 97 13.67 10.47 24.12
CA ALA A 97 14.30 11.66 24.69
C ALA A 97 14.72 12.63 23.57
N GLY A 98 14.37 13.90 23.73
CA GLY A 98 14.85 14.98 22.86
C GLY A 98 16.07 15.64 23.48
N THR A 99 17.14 15.76 22.70
CA THR A 99 18.42 16.35 23.11
C THR A 99 18.81 17.51 22.19
N GLU A 100 19.96 18.13 22.47
CA GLU A 100 20.53 19.19 21.61
C GLU A 100 20.95 18.68 20.21
N GLY A 101 21.16 17.37 20.03
CA GLY A 101 21.59 16.77 18.77
C GLY A 101 20.56 15.93 18.04
N GLY A 102 19.40 15.65 18.63
CA GLY A 102 18.35 14.86 17.99
C GLY A 102 17.46 14.11 18.97
N VAL A 103 16.99 12.94 18.54
CA VAL A 103 16.11 12.07 19.35
C VAL A 103 16.87 10.79 19.71
N TYR A 104 16.69 10.34 20.94
CA TYR A 104 17.12 9.03 21.43
C TYR A 104 15.90 8.17 21.77
N VAL A 105 16.04 6.86 21.65
CA VAL A 105 15.04 5.86 22.03
C VAL A 105 15.64 4.89 23.04
N SER A 106 14.84 4.49 24.03
CA SER A 106 15.13 3.40 24.94
C SER A 106 14.04 2.35 24.83
N PHE A 107 14.43 1.07 24.89
CA PHE A 107 13.52 -0.08 24.85
C PHE A 107 13.43 -0.81 26.20
N ASP A 108 14.15 -0.32 27.20
CA ASP A 108 14.36 -0.93 28.51
C ASP A 108 14.15 0.09 29.64
N ASP A 109 13.17 0.98 29.43
CA ASP A 109 12.65 1.88 30.45
C ASP A 109 13.69 2.91 30.95
N GLY A 110 14.54 3.36 30.02
CA GLY A 110 15.59 4.36 30.23
C GLY A 110 16.91 3.76 30.73
N ALA A 111 17.01 2.44 30.88
CA ALA A 111 18.26 1.82 31.32
C ALA A 111 19.38 1.93 30.28
N ASN A 112 19.05 1.92 28.98
CA ASN A 112 19.98 2.24 27.89
C ASN A 112 19.27 3.01 26.79
N TRP A 113 19.97 4.00 26.23
CA TRP A 113 19.52 4.82 25.12
C TRP A 113 20.35 4.59 23.87
N GLN A 114 19.71 4.70 22.72
CA GLN A 114 20.36 4.69 21.41
C GLN A 114 19.80 5.80 20.51
N PRO A 115 20.59 6.35 19.58
CA PRO A 115 20.13 7.41 18.70
C PRO A 115 19.00 6.93 17.77
N LEU A 116 17.95 7.72 17.64
CA LEU A 116 16.85 7.57 16.67
C LEU A 116 16.92 8.71 15.65
N GLN A 117 18.04 8.79 14.93
CA GLN A 117 18.33 9.93 14.05
C GLN A 117 17.72 9.78 12.65
N LEU A 118 17.90 8.63 11.99
CA LEU A 118 17.49 8.40 10.59
C LEU A 118 17.87 9.59 9.67
N ASN A 119 16.88 10.27 9.07
CA ASN A 119 17.06 11.45 8.22
C ASN A 119 16.80 12.78 8.95
N LEU A 120 16.53 12.76 10.26
CA LEU A 120 16.50 13.96 11.09
C LEU A 120 17.91 14.58 11.06
N PRO A 121 18.07 15.86 10.73
CA PRO A 121 19.37 16.52 10.84
C PRO A 121 19.78 16.65 12.31
N PHE A 122 21.08 16.86 12.57
CA PHE A 122 21.55 17.20 13.91
C PHE A 122 21.00 18.58 14.31
N VAL A 123 19.93 18.58 15.13
CA VAL A 123 19.23 19.80 15.57
C VAL A 123 18.68 19.61 16.99
N PRO A 124 18.50 20.71 17.74
CA PRO A 124 17.88 20.65 19.05
C PRO A 124 16.43 20.23 18.96
N VAL A 125 16.03 19.25 19.79
CA VAL A 125 14.66 18.80 19.96
C VAL A 125 14.12 19.34 21.28
N THR A 126 13.23 20.33 21.21
CA THR A 126 12.74 21.04 22.39
C THR A 126 11.53 20.37 23.02
N ASP A 127 10.73 19.64 22.22
CA ASP A 127 9.59 18.89 22.70
C ASP A 127 9.32 17.66 21.81
N LEU A 128 8.65 16.66 22.38
CA LEU A 128 8.23 15.43 21.73
C LEU A 128 6.75 15.16 22.05
N ALA A 129 6.03 14.53 21.13
CA ALA A 129 4.70 14.01 21.38
C ALA A 129 4.51 12.65 20.71
N VAL A 130 3.97 11.68 21.45
CA VAL A 130 3.50 10.41 20.89
C VAL A 130 2.00 10.53 20.64
N LYS A 131 1.57 10.40 19.38
CA LYS A 131 0.16 10.59 19.00
C LYS A 131 -0.21 9.70 17.83
N GLN A 132 -1.30 8.94 17.98
CA GLN A 132 -1.87 8.08 16.92
C GLN A 132 -0.81 7.17 16.28
N GLY A 133 0.05 6.55 17.11
CA GLY A 133 1.12 5.69 16.61
C GLY A 133 2.27 6.42 15.90
N ASN A 134 2.41 7.74 16.04
CA ASN A 134 3.52 8.51 15.47
C ASN A 134 4.30 9.23 16.57
N LEU A 135 5.59 9.47 16.34
CA LEU A 135 6.41 10.33 17.18
C LEU A 135 6.64 11.66 16.46
N ILE A 136 6.21 12.74 17.09
CA ILE A 136 6.32 14.11 16.59
C ILE A 136 7.43 14.79 17.37
N ALA A 137 8.41 15.36 16.68
CA ALA A 137 9.52 16.09 17.28
C ALA A 137 9.47 17.57 16.90
N ALA A 138 9.36 18.45 17.89
CA ALA A 138 9.50 19.89 17.72
C ALA A 138 10.98 20.26 17.74
N THR A 139 11.46 20.87 16.66
CA THR A 139 12.88 21.18 16.47
C THR A 139 13.13 22.68 16.52
N GLN A 140 14.31 23.07 17.01
CA GLN A 140 14.75 24.45 16.91
C GLN A 140 15.29 24.73 15.49
N GLY A 141 14.63 25.64 14.78
CA GLY A 141 15.07 26.11 13.46
C GLY A 141 14.64 25.25 12.26
N ARG A 142 13.93 24.13 12.45
CA ARG A 142 13.44 23.26 11.35
C ARG A 142 11.98 22.79 11.48
N GLY A 143 11.16 23.52 12.24
CA GLY A 143 9.74 23.20 12.41
C GLY A 143 9.53 21.92 13.22
N TYR A 144 8.65 21.03 12.76
CA TYR A 144 8.43 19.73 13.38
C TYR A 144 8.69 18.59 12.40
N TRP A 145 9.10 17.44 12.94
CA TRP A 145 9.36 16.20 12.23
C TRP A 145 8.40 15.12 12.72
N ILE A 146 7.99 14.22 11.83
CA ILE A 146 7.14 13.08 12.18
C ILE A 146 7.86 11.80 11.80
N PHE A 147 8.17 10.98 12.79
CA PHE A 147 8.48 9.58 12.59
C PHE A 147 7.16 8.83 12.51
N ASN A 148 6.83 8.37 11.29
CA ASN A 148 5.60 7.66 11.01
C ASN A 148 5.66 6.22 11.50
N ASP A 149 4.53 5.74 12.01
CA ASP A 149 4.26 4.35 12.36
C ASP A 149 5.25 3.73 13.36
N LEU A 150 4.91 3.86 14.64
CA LEU A 150 5.58 3.25 15.77
C LEU A 150 5.25 1.75 15.90
N ALA A 151 4.32 1.16 15.13
CA ALA A 151 3.90 -0.23 15.35
C ALA A 151 5.06 -1.22 15.22
N TRP A 152 5.91 -1.07 14.21
CA TRP A 152 7.09 -1.93 14.06
C TRP A 152 8.11 -1.67 15.18
N LEU A 153 8.28 -0.41 15.60
CA LEU A 153 9.19 -0.05 16.69
C LEU A 153 8.71 -0.59 18.04
N ARG A 154 7.40 -0.69 18.26
CA ARG A 154 6.80 -1.32 19.44
C ARG A 154 6.98 -2.84 19.44
N GLN A 155 7.15 -3.46 18.28
CA GLN A 155 7.45 -4.89 18.16
C GLN A 155 8.95 -5.18 18.14
N TYR A 156 9.80 -4.14 18.13
CA TYR A 156 11.25 -4.30 18.10
C TYR A 156 11.77 -4.91 19.41
N GLU A 157 12.39 -6.08 19.31
CA GLU A 157 13.13 -6.73 20.40
C GLU A 157 14.43 -7.32 19.84
N ASN A 158 15.48 -7.46 20.65
CA ASN A 158 16.74 -8.07 20.21
C ASN A 158 16.54 -9.45 19.57
N LYS A 159 15.56 -10.23 20.06
CA LYS A 159 15.20 -11.54 19.48
C LYS A 159 14.65 -11.46 18.06
N VAL A 160 14.09 -10.32 17.64
CA VAL A 160 13.63 -10.11 16.26
C VAL A 160 14.82 -10.04 15.32
N LEU A 161 15.91 -9.39 15.72
CA LEU A 161 17.14 -9.29 14.92
C LEU A 161 17.82 -10.63 14.69
N ASP A 162 17.64 -11.58 15.61
CA ASP A 162 18.17 -12.93 15.47
C ASP A 162 17.41 -13.78 14.44
N ARG A 163 16.15 -13.44 14.13
CA ARG A 163 15.32 -14.14 13.14
C ARG A 163 15.81 -13.85 11.74
N ALA A 164 15.85 -14.89 10.89
CA ALA A 164 16.18 -14.72 9.48
C ALA A 164 15.19 -13.78 8.76
N VAL A 165 13.90 -13.91 9.07
CA VAL A 165 12.80 -13.12 8.51
C VAL A 165 11.77 -12.82 9.60
N HIS A 166 11.27 -11.59 9.63
CA HIS A 166 10.14 -11.22 10.49
C HIS A 166 9.21 -10.19 9.83
N LEU A 167 7.94 -10.53 9.64
CA LEU A 167 6.86 -9.64 9.26
C LEU A 167 6.26 -9.01 10.52
N PHE A 168 6.24 -7.68 10.58
CA PHE A 168 5.66 -6.94 11.70
C PHE A 168 4.16 -6.75 11.48
N SER A 169 3.38 -6.77 12.57
CA SER A 169 1.97 -6.36 12.52
C SER A 169 1.90 -4.84 12.24
N PRO A 170 1.21 -4.39 11.20
CA PRO A 170 1.16 -2.98 10.83
C PRO A 170 0.16 -2.19 11.69
N SER A 171 0.30 -0.86 11.71
CA SER A 171 -0.76 0.02 12.22
C SER A 171 -2.03 -0.05 11.35
N PRO A 172 -3.23 0.19 11.90
CA PRO A 172 -4.43 0.39 11.11
C PRO A 172 -4.26 1.54 10.10
N ALA A 173 -4.79 1.37 8.88
CA ALA A 173 -4.69 2.35 7.81
C ALA A 173 -6.05 2.99 7.53
N TRP A 174 -6.09 4.31 7.36
CA TRP A 174 -7.30 5.02 6.97
C TRP A 174 -7.55 4.89 5.47
N ARG A 175 -8.79 4.59 5.08
CA ARG A 175 -9.20 4.51 3.68
C ARG A 175 -9.39 5.90 3.05
N LEU A 176 -8.29 6.64 2.86
CA LEU A 176 -8.33 8.02 2.34
C LEU A 176 -8.57 8.08 0.81
N PRO A 177 -9.26 9.11 0.29
CA PRO A 177 -9.45 9.32 -1.15
C PRO A 177 -8.17 9.87 -1.81
N ASN A 178 -7.57 9.01 -2.66
CA ASN A 178 -6.56 9.29 -3.71
C ASN A 178 -5.18 9.86 -3.34
N GLY A 179 -4.26 9.66 -4.30
CA GLY A 179 -2.82 9.46 -4.09
C GLY A 179 -1.91 10.67 -3.89
N VAL A 180 -0.63 10.33 -3.67
CA VAL A 180 0.47 11.27 -3.46
C VAL A 180 0.71 12.03 -4.77
N ALA A 181 0.38 13.33 -4.81
CA ALA A 181 0.85 14.20 -5.88
C ALA A 181 2.38 14.28 -5.84
N GLU A 182 3.04 14.36 -7.01
CA GLU A 182 4.47 14.63 -7.09
C GLU A 182 4.85 15.81 -6.17
N ASN A 183 5.85 15.59 -5.33
CA ASN A 183 6.22 16.53 -4.30
C ASN A 183 7.30 17.49 -4.85
N PRO A 184 6.99 18.78 -5.12
CA PRO A 184 8.04 19.75 -5.41
C PRO A 184 8.93 19.88 -4.17
N GLY A 185 10.26 19.86 -4.35
CA GLY A 185 11.29 19.52 -3.35
C GLY A 185 11.37 20.27 -2.01
N ASN A 186 10.43 21.18 -1.71
CA ASN A 186 10.38 21.99 -0.48
C ASN A 186 9.10 21.80 0.36
N ARG A 187 8.23 20.81 0.06
CA ARG A 187 7.06 20.51 0.90
C ARG A 187 7.21 19.17 1.61
N GLY A 188 6.59 19.03 2.79
CA GLY A 188 6.52 17.77 3.50
C GLY A 188 5.83 16.69 2.65
N THR A 189 6.33 15.46 2.72
CA THR A 189 5.74 14.31 2.02
C THR A 189 4.47 13.88 2.74
N ASN A 190 3.37 13.75 2.02
CA ASN A 190 2.15 13.17 2.58
C ASN A 190 2.42 11.72 3.02
N PRO A 191 1.68 11.20 4.02
CA PRO A 191 1.75 9.79 4.36
C PRO A 191 1.40 8.91 3.15
N ALA A 192 1.87 7.65 3.18
CA ALA A 192 1.52 6.62 2.22
C ALA A 192 0.00 6.56 1.99
N ASN A 193 -0.43 6.43 0.74
CA ASN A 193 -1.85 6.28 0.39
C ASN A 193 -2.23 4.81 0.43
N GLY A 194 -2.07 4.20 1.60
CA GLY A 194 -2.15 2.77 1.74
C GLY A 194 -1.78 2.29 3.12
N LEU A 195 -1.73 0.96 3.24
CA LEU A 195 -1.24 0.29 4.41
C LEU A 195 0.23 -0.06 4.21
N VAL A 196 1.07 0.33 5.18
CA VAL A 196 2.51 0.05 5.15
C VAL A 196 2.81 -1.21 5.94
N LEU A 197 3.44 -2.19 5.27
CA LEU A 197 3.93 -3.42 5.84
C LEU A 197 5.43 -3.34 6.02
N TYR A 198 5.89 -3.57 7.25
CA TYR A 198 7.31 -3.65 7.57
C TYR A 198 7.73 -5.11 7.70
N TYR A 199 8.91 -5.44 7.19
CA TYR A 199 9.53 -6.75 7.39
C TYR A 199 11.04 -6.65 7.55
N TRP A 200 11.58 -7.44 8.46
CA TRP A 200 13.00 -7.60 8.72
C TRP A 200 13.56 -8.77 7.92
N LEU A 201 14.73 -8.56 7.32
CA LEU A 201 15.57 -9.60 6.73
C LEU A 201 16.95 -9.53 7.39
N LYS A 202 17.40 -10.61 8.04
CA LYS A 202 18.72 -10.60 8.69
C LYS A 202 19.86 -10.40 7.70
N GLU A 203 19.74 -11.05 6.55
CA GLU A 203 20.69 -11.00 5.44
C GLU A 203 19.97 -10.54 4.17
N PRO A 204 20.66 -9.90 3.21
CA PRO A 204 20.03 -9.56 1.95
C PRO A 204 19.73 -10.84 1.15
N LEU A 205 18.59 -10.91 0.47
CA LEU A 205 18.26 -12.11 -0.30
C LEU A 205 18.99 -12.09 -1.66
N THR A 206 19.41 -13.25 -2.14
CA THR A 206 19.97 -13.41 -3.49
C THR A 206 18.85 -13.44 -4.54
N THR A 207 19.16 -13.16 -5.81
CA THR A 207 18.18 -13.20 -6.91
C THR A 207 17.53 -14.57 -7.11
N LYS A 208 18.13 -15.64 -6.58
CA LYS A 208 17.58 -17.00 -6.63
C LYS A 208 16.55 -17.29 -5.54
N THR A 209 16.54 -16.50 -4.47
CA THR A 209 15.65 -16.70 -3.33
C THR A 209 14.32 -16.00 -3.60
N ALA A 210 13.25 -16.77 -3.72
CA ALA A 210 11.92 -16.19 -3.93
C ALA A 210 11.44 -15.45 -2.67
N LEU A 211 10.88 -14.26 -2.87
CA LEU A 211 10.24 -13.44 -1.86
C LEU A 211 8.86 -13.07 -2.38
N GLY A 212 7.84 -13.44 -1.60
CA GLY A 212 6.44 -13.24 -1.95
C GLY A 212 5.66 -12.64 -0.78
N LEU A 213 4.71 -11.77 -1.10
CA LEU A 213 3.75 -11.22 -0.16
C LEU A 213 2.35 -11.32 -0.77
N VAL A 214 1.44 -12.00 -0.09
CA VAL A 214 0.07 -12.20 -0.58
C VAL A 214 -0.92 -11.53 0.35
N ILE A 215 -1.79 -10.70 -0.21
CA ILE A 215 -2.89 -10.05 0.50
C ILE A 215 -4.17 -10.85 0.27
N HIS A 216 -4.93 -11.08 1.34
CA HIS A 216 -6.18 -11.82 1.34
C HIS A 216 -7.32 -11.00 1.96
N ASP A 217 -8.53 -11.24 1.49
CA ASP A 217 -9.77 -10.76 2.13
C ASP A 217 -10.12 -11.58 3.38
N LEU A 218 -11.26 -11.26 3.99
CA LEU A 218 -11.79 -11.95 5.18
C LEU A 218 -12.10 -13.42 4.95
N ASP A 219 -12.54 -13.77 3.74
CA ASP A 219 -12.91 -15.13 3.35
C ASP A 219 -11.67 -15.98 2.99
N GLY A 220 -10.48 -15.36 2.99
CA GLY A 220 -9.22 -16.00 2.64
C GLY A 220 -8.96 -16.03 1.13
N ASN A 221 -9.78 -15.35 0.32
CA ASN A 221 -9.50 -15.24 -1.11
C ASN A 221 -8.30 -14.31 -1.32
N ARG A 222 -7.45 -14.70 -2.27
CA ARG A 222 -6.30 -13.89 -2.66
C ARG A 222 -6.77 -12.64 -3.40
N ILE A 223 -6.40 -11.47 -2.87
CA ILE A 223 -6.60 -10.17 -3.52
C ILE A 223 -5.45 -9.91 -4.50
N ARG A 224 -4.22 -9.83 -3.99
CA ARG A 224 -3.01 -9.56 -4.80
C ARG A 224 -1.80 -10.31 -4.27
N SER A 225 -0.86 -10.59 -5.17
CA SER A 225 0.43 -11.20 -4.85
C SER A 225 1.54 -10.29 -5.35
N PHE A 226 2.49 -9.99 -4.49
CA PHE A 226 3.66 -9.17 -4.76
C PHE A 226 4.93 -9.99 -4.67
N THR A 227 5.90 -9.65 -5.49
CA THR A 227 7.19 -10.34 -5.54
C THR A 227 8.33 -9.33 -5.45
N ARG A 228 9.55 -9.85 -5.35
CA ARG A 228 10.77 -9.04 -5.29
C ARG A 228 10.93 -8.14 -6.52
N LYS A 229 11.33 -6.89 -6.28
CA LYS A 229 11.84 -5.97 -7.32
C LYS A 229 13.09 -6.57 -7.99
N PRO A 230 13.18 -6.55 -9.34
CA PRO A 230 14.40 -6.95 -10.01
C PRO A 230 15.54 -5.97 -9.67
N GLU A 231 16.79 -6.46 -9.66
CA GLU A 231 17.97 -5.62 -9.37
C GLU A 231 18.25 -4.56 -10.44
N LYS A 232 17.86 -4.84 -11.69
CA LYS A 232 17.89 -3.91 -12.79
C LYS A 232 16.50 -3.81 -13.40
N GLU A 233 16.05 -2.59 -13.67
CA GLU A 233 14.85 -2.40 -14.46
C GLU A 233 15.11 -2.83 -15.90
N ASP A 234 14.60 -3.99 -16.25
CA ASP A 234 14.60 -4.45 -17.63
C ASP A 234 13.21 -4.17 -18.23
N LYS A 235 13.18 -3.35 -19.29
CA LYS A 235 11.95 -3.02 -20.01
C LYS A 235 11.36 -4.27 -20.69
N GLU A 236 12.17 -5.27 -21.03
CA GLU A 236 11.72 -6.50 -21.68
C GLU A 236 10.94 -7.42 -20.73
N THR A 237 11.29 -7.42 -19.43
CA THR A 237 10.63 -8.27 -18.42
C THR A 237 9.50 -7.58 -17.67
N LYS A 238 9.24 -6.28 -17.93
CA LYS A 238 8.09 -5.58 -17.35
C LYS A 238 6.80 -6.16 -17.91
N PRO A 239 5.81 -6.49 -17.07
CA PRO A 239 4.50 -6.87 -17.58
C PRO A 239 3.94 -5.71 -18.40
N GLN A 240 3.81 -5.92 -19.71
CA GLN A 240 3.29 -4.88 -20.62
C GLN A 240 1.77 -4.78 -20.55
N LEU A 241 1.12 -5.88 -20.15
CA LEU A 241 -0.33 -6.07 -20.20
C LEU A 241 -0.99 -6.21 -18.81
N SER A 242 -0.20 -6.12 -17.73
CA SER A 242 -0.71 -6.24 -16.36
C SER A 242 0.00 -5.29 -15.42
N GLU A 243 -0.53 -5.11 -14.21
CA GLU A 243 0.15 -4.37 -13.16
C GLU A 243 1.50 -5.02 -12.80
N ASP A 244 2.54 -4.21 -12.62
CA ASP A 244 3.83 -4.69 -12.11
C ASP A 244 3.76 -4.88 -10.59
N ASN A 245 3.57 -6.13 -10.17
CA ASN A 245 3.54 -6.51 -8.76
C ASN A 245 4.93 -6.86 -8.18
N ARG A 246 6.01 -6.67 -8.94
CA ARG A 246 7.39 -6.83 -8.44
C ARG A 246 7.79 -5.61 -7.61
N LYS A 247 7.32 -5.53 -6.37
CA LYS A 247 7.40 -4.33 -5.51
C LYS A 247 8.20 -4.51 -4.21
N LEU A 248 8.56 -5.74 -3.82
CA LEU A 248 9.24 -6.01 -2.54
C LEU A 248 10.75 -5.74 -2.63
N THR A 249 11.31 -5.06 -1.65
CA THR A 249 12.77 -4.91 -1.47
C THR A 249 13.34 -6.12 -0.74
N ALA A 250 14.63 -6.39 -0.89
CA ALA A 250 15.27 -7.58 -0.32
C ALA A 250 16.64 -7.26 0.31
N HIS A 251 16.78 -6.06 0.87
CA HIS A 251 18.00 -5.63 1.53
C HIS A 251 18.06 -6.17 2.96
N ALA A 252 19.25 -6.32 3.51
CA ALA A 252 19.42 -6.61 4.93
C ALA A 252 18.81 -5.48 5.77
N GLY A 253 18.19 -5.85 6.87
CA GLY A 253 17.54 -4.95 7.79
C GLY A 253 16.04 -4.77 7.55
N LEU A 254 15.53 -3.62 7.99
CA LEU A 254 14.12 -3.26 7.88
C LEU A 254 13.77 -2.86 6.44
N ASN A 255 12.75 -3.50 5.88
CA ASN A 255 12.17 -3.20 4.59
C ASN A 255 10.71 -2.74 4.79
N ALA A 256 10.20 -1.93 3.86
CA ALA A 256 8.83 -1.43 3.87
C ALA A 256 8.16 -1.68 2.52
N PHE A 257 6.87 -2.02 2.55
CA PHE A 257 6.02 -2.21 1.38
C PHE A 257 4.67 -1.54 1.60
N GLU A 258 4.26 -0.67 0.67
CA GLU A 258 2.95 -0.02 0.69
C GLU A 258 1.97 -0.80 -0.20
N TRP A 259 0.89 -1.29 0.40
CA TRP A 259 -0.29 -1.72 -0.34
C TRP A 259 -1.28 -0.55 -0.45
N ASP A 260 -1.54 -0.12 -1.68
CA ASP A 260 -2.52 0.92 -2.06
C ASP A 260 -3.99 0.58 -1.70
N MET A 261 -4.20 -0.57 -1.07
CA MET A 261 -5.51 -1.11 -0.70
C MET A 261 -6.40 -1.40 -1.91
N ARG A 262 -5.84 -1.56 -3.12
CA ARG A 262 -6.62 -1.89 -4.33
C ARG A 262 -6.63 -3.38 -4.63
N TYR A 263 -7.76 -3.84 -5.12
CA TYR A 263 -7.91 -5.12 -5.81
C TYR A 263 -7.23 -5.06 -7.18
N PRO A 264 -7.02 -6.20 -7.87
CA PRO A 264 -6.44 -6.21 -9.21
C PRO A 264 -7.19 -5.28 -10.19
N GLY A 265 -6.42 -4.57 -11.01
CA GLY A 265 -6.98 -3.82 -12.13
C GLY A 265 -7.57 -4.71 -13.22
N VAL A 266 -8.22 -4.08 -14.19
CA VAL A 266 -8.73 -4.74 -15.39
C VAL A 266 -7.56 -5.26 -16.22
N GLU A 267 -7.66 -6.49 -16.72
CA GLU A 267 -6.63 -7.05 -17.61
C GLU A 267 -6.56 -6.26 -18.91
N ARG A 268 -5.35 -6.05 -19.45
CA ARG A 268 -5.14 -5.33 -20.71
C ARG A 268 -4.79 -6.30 -21.84
N PHE A 269 -5.05 -5.88 -23.07
CA PHE A 269 -4.59 -6.57 -24.27
C PHE A 269 -3.63 -5.66 -25.08
N GLU A 270 -2.90 -6.25 -26.02
CA GLU A 270 -1.89 -5.53 -26.80
C GLU A 270 -2.50 -4.36 -27.59
N LYS A 271 -1.82 -3.19 -27.58
CA LYS A 271 -2.29 -1.95 -28.21
C LYS A 271 -3.66 -1.46 -27.72
N LEU A 272 -4.02 -1.77 -26.48
CA LEU A 272 -5.19 -1.18 -25.84
C LEU A 272 -4.98 0.33 -25.66
N VAL A 273 -5.86 1.12 -26.26
CA VAL A 273 -5.96 2.57 -26.07
C VAL A 273 -7.37 2.89 -25.58
N LEU A 274 -7.49 3.63 -24.47
CA LEU A 274 -8.76 4.06 -23.91
C LEU A 274 -8.74 5.56 -23.65
N TRP A 275 -9.86 6.23 -23.89
CA TRP A 275 -10.09 7.59 -23.43
C TRP A 275 -10.33 7.62 -21.92
N ASN A 276 -11.14 6.67 -21.42
CA ASN A 276 -11.43 6.52 -20.00
C ASN A 276 -10.44 5.57 -19.31
N ASP A 277 -9.15 5.92 -19.30
CA ASP A 277 -8.02 5.08 -18.81
C ASP A 277 -7.95 4.92 -17.27
N SER A 278 -9.05 4.57 -16.62
CA SER A 278 -9.07 4.19 -15.21
C SER A 278 -9.33 2.69 -15.11
N LEU A 279 -8.29 1.89 -15.32
CA LEU A 279 -8.35 0.42 -15.20
C LEU A 279 -7.87 -0.09 -13.84
N GLU A 280 -7.69 0.79 -12.86
CA GLU A 280 -7.35 0.43 -11.49
C GLU A 280 -8.48 -0.38 -10.84
N GLY A 281 -8.11 -1.36 -10.02
CA GLY A 281 -9.09 -2.14 -9.27
C GLY A 281 -9.73 -1.33 -8.14
N PRO A 282 -10.92 -1.75 -7.67
CA PRO A 282 -11.62 -1.06 -6.61
C PRO A 282 -10.79 -1.05 -5.32
N LYS A 283 -10.93 0.04 -4.57
CA LYS A 283 -10.28 0.18 -3.27
C LYS A 283 -11.06 -0.64 -2.24
N ALA A 284 -10.34 -1.44 -1.47
CA ALA A 284 -10.84 -2.26 -0.38
C ALA A 284 -11.72 -1.44 0.57
N VAL A 285 -12.82 -2.04 1.03
CA VAL A 285 -13.71 -1.44 2.03
C VAL A 285 -13.08 -1.48 3.42
N PRO A 286 -13.48 -0.61 4.35
CA PRO A 286 -13.07 -0.71 5.75
C PRO A 286 -13.38 -2.10 6.32
N GLY A 287 -12.44 -2.66 7.07
CA GLY A 287 -12.52 -4.04 7.56
C GLY A 287 -11.16 -4.65 7.83
N THR A 288 -11.16 -5.95 8.13
CA THR A 288 -9.93 -6.70 8.42
C THR A 288 -9.49 -7.51 7.20
N TYR A 289 -8.19 -7.54 6.93
CA TYR A 289 -7.57 -8.30 5.84
C TYR A 289 -6.36 -9.06 6.39
N ARG A 290 -5.67 -9.84 5.55
CA ARG A 290 -4.46 -10.56 5.97
C ARG A 290 -3.34 -10.39 4.95
N ALA A 291 -2.12 -10.16 5.44
CA ALA A 291 -0.91 -10.26 4.63
C ALA A 291 -0.12 -11.49 5.02
N THR A 292 0.36 -12.26 4.04
CA THR A 292 1.23 -13.43 4.25
C THR A 292 2.54 -13.23 3.51
N LEU A 293 3.64 -13.09 4.26
CA LEU A 293 5.00 -13.02 3.73
C LEU A 293 5.60 -14.42 3.66
N THR A 294 6.21 -14.74 2.53
CA THR A 294 6.94 -16.01 2.30
C THR A 294 8.32 -15.69 1.73
N VAL A 295 9.34 -16.29 2.33
CA VAL A 295 10.70 -16.34 1.80
C VAL A 295 11.04 -17.80 1.56
N ASP A 296 11.61 -18.09 0.39
CA ASP A 296 11.97 -19.46 0.02
C ASP A 296 12.84 -20.14 1.09
N GLY A 297 12.50 -21.38 1.43
CA GLY A 297 13.10 -22.14 2.53
C GLY A 297 12.69 -21.69 3.96
N GLY A 298 11.87 -20.65 4.11
CA GLY A 298 11.36 -20.15 5.38
C GLY A 298 9.91 -20.53 5.67
N GLN A 299 9.47 -20.30 6.91
CA GLN A 299 8.05 -20.41 7.28
C GLN A 299 7.29 -19.15 6.85
N ALA A 300 6.09 -19.34 6.29
CA ALA A 300 5.18 -18.24 5.99
C ALA A 300 4.75 -17.53 7.28
N GLN A 301 4.70 -16.20 7.24
CA GLN A 301 4.26 -15.36 8.36
C GLN A 301 3.05 -14.55 7.94
N THR A 302 1.98 -14.64 8.73
CA THR A 302 0.71 -13.96 8.46
C THR A 302 0.41 -12.95 9.55
N VAL A 303 0.02 -11.73 9.14
CA VAL A 303 -0.45 -10.67 10.05
C VAL A 303 -1.83 -10.19 9.61
N ALA A 304 -2.63 -9.75 10.58
CA ALA A 304 -3.88 -9.06 10.32
C ALA A 304 -3.61 -7.62 9.87
N LEU A 305 -4.46 -7.12 8.98
CA LEU A 305 -4.46 -5.76 8.48
C LEU A 305 -5.80 -5.14 8.84
N GLU A 306 -5.82 -3.89 9.29
CA GLU A 306 -7.06 -3.18 9.59
C GLU A 306 -7.16 -1.93 8.72
N ILE A 307 -8.27 -1.83 7.99
CA ILE A 307 -8.63 -0.65 7.21
C ILE A 307 -9.76 0.07 7.92
N LEU A 308 -9.52 1.32 8.31
CA LEU A 308 -10.47 2.18 9.00
C LEU A 308 -11.24 3.06 7.99
N PRO A 309 -12.53 3.36 8.24
CA PRO A 309 -13.28 4.32 7.44
C PRO A 309 -12.67 5.72 7.58
N ASP A 310 -12.63 6.52 6.51
CA ASP A 310 -12.18 7.91 6.61
C ASP A 310 -13.07 8.69 7.59
N PRO A 311 -12.53 9.28 8.68
CA PRO A 311 -13.34 9.90 9.72
C PRO A 311 -13.97 11.23 9.26
N ARG A 312 -13.67 11.69 8.03
CA ARG A 312 -14.19 12.92 7.44
C ARG A 312 -15.41 12.69 6.56
N VAL A 313 -15.74 11.44 6.24
CA VAL A 313 -16.89 11.08 5.39
C VAL A 313 -17.94 10.35 6.22
N GLU A 314 -19.21 10.60 5.93
CA GLU A 314 -20.36 9.98 6.62
C GLU A 314 -20.89 8.75 5.88
N THR A 315 -20.21 8.33 4.81
CA THR A 315 -20.61 7.21 3.95
C THR A 315 -20.64 5.92 4.75
N SER A 316 -21.78 5.21 4.68
CA SER A 316 -21.96 3.98 5.43
C SER A 316 -21.07 2.84 4.88
N ALA A 317 -20.76 1.86 5.74
CA ALA A 317 -20.05 0.67 5.28
C ALA A 317 -20.81 -0.07 4.15
N ALA A 318 -22.14 -0.07 4.20
CA ALA A 318 -22.98 -0.67 3.16
C ALA A 318 -22.87 0.09 1.82
N ASP A 319 -22.77 1.42 1.85
CA ASP A 319 -22.61 2.23 0.64
C ASP A 319 -21.20 2.07 0.03
N LEU A 320 -20.17 1.98 0.87
CA LEU A 320 -18.81 1.65 0.41
C LEU A 320 -18.75 0.25 -0.19
N GLN A 321 -19.46 -0.71 0.40
CA GLN A 321 -19.60 -2.06 -0.17
C GLN A 321 -20.34 -2.02 -1.51
N ALA A 322 -21.45 -1.28 -1.61
CA ALA A 322 -22.18 -1.14 -2.86
C ALA A 322 -21.33 -0.49 -3.98
N GLN A 323 -20.49 0.49 -3.64
CA GLN A 323 -19.51 1.06 -4.57
C GLN A 323 -18.47 0.03 -5.01
N PHE A 324 -17.92 -0.71 -4.04
CA PHE A 324 -16.94 -1.77 -4.30
C PHE A 324 -17.53 -2.84 -5.23
N ASP A 325 -18.68 -3.42 -4.90
CA ASP A 325 -19.34 -4.46 -5.68
C ASP A 325 -19.64 -3.97 -7.09
N PHE A 326 -20.16 -2.75 -7.22
CA PHE A 326 -20.49 -2.16 -8.51
C PHE A 326 -19.27 -1.97 -9.41
N THR A 327 -18.16 -1.48 -8.86
CA THR A 327 -16.92 -1.27 -9.61
C THR A 327 -16.19 -2.58 -9.88
N TRP A 328 -16.26 -3.56 -8.97
CA TRP A 328 -15.69 -4.88 -9.13
C TRP A 328 -16.40 -5.70 -10.22
N ASP A 329 -17.73 -5.65 -10.28
CA ASP A 329 -18.52 -6.24 -11.36
C ASP A 329 -18.10 -5.71 -12.73
N ILE A 330 -17.97 -4.38 -12.84
CA ILE A 330 -17.55 -3.74 -14.09
C ILE A 330 -16.13 -4.16 -14.46
N ASN A 331 -15.20 -4.16 -13.50
CA ASN A 331 -13.82 -4.59 -13.72
C ASN A 331 -13.77 -6.01 -14.31
N ARG A 332 -14.54 -6.94 -13.74
CA ARG A 332 -14.63 -8.32 -14.23
C ARG A 332 -15.22 -8.40 -15.64
N LYS A 333 -16.30 -7.66 -15.92
CA LYS A 333 -16.90 -7.62 -17.26
C LYS A 333 -15.97 -7.03 -18.31
N LEU A 334 -15.22 -5.98 -17.97
CA LEU A 334 -14.18 -5.42 -18.84
C LEU A 334 -13.05 -6.43 -19.09
N THR A 335 -12.61 -7.15 -18.06
CA THR A 335 -11.60 -8.21 -18.19
C THR A 335 -12.08 -9.33 -19.12
N GLU A 336 -13.32 -9.79 -18.96
CA GLU A 336 -13.95 -10.75 -19.87
C GLU A 336 -14.00 -10.22 -21.31
N THR A 337 -14.40 -8.97 -21.50
CA THR A 337 -14.43 -8.30 -22.82
C THR A 337 -13.05 -8.23 -23.45
N HIS A 338 -12.03 -7.89 -22.67
CA HIS A 338 -10.64 -7.78 -23.13
C HIS A 338 -10.06 -9.14 -23.52
N ARG A 339 -10.35 -10.19 -22.75
CA ARG A 339 -10.00 -11.57 -23.12
C ARG A 339 -10.70 -12.01 -24.40
N ALA A 340 -11.98 -11.66 -24.57
CA ALA A 340 -12.73 -11.94 -25.80
C ALA A 340 -12.08 -11.29 -27.03
N ILE A 341 -11.63 -10.03 -26.92
CA ILE A 341 -10.89 -9.34 -27.99
C ILE A 341 -9.57 -10.06 -28.31
N THR A 342 -8.83 -10.52 -27.30
CA THR A 342 -7.63 -11.34 -27.53
C THR A 342 -7.95 -12.61 -28.31
N ARG A 343 -8.98 -13.37 -27.90
CA ARG A 343 -9.43 -14.58 -28.62
C ARG A 343 -9.82 -14.28 -30.07
N ILE A 344 -10.52 -13.16 -30.30
CA ILE A 344 -10.88 -12.71 -31.65
C ILE A 344 -9.60 -12.53 -32.48
N ARG A 345 -8.65 -11.73 -32.01
CA ARG A 345 -7.40 -11.45 -32.74
C ARG A 345 -6.59 -12.70 -33.02
N ASP A 346 -6.47 -13.59 -32.04
CA ASP A 346 -5.76 -14.87 -32.20
C ASP A 346 -6.43 -15.76 -33.25
N THR A 347 -7.77 -15.80 -33.29
CA THR A 347 -8.54 -16.58 -34.27
C THR A 347 -8.42 -15.97 -35.68
N ARG A 348 -8.55 -14.65 -35.79
CA ARG A 348 -8.43 -13.91 -37.05
C ARG A 348 -7.04 -14.09 -37.68
N ALA A 349 -5.98 -13.96 -36.89
CA ALA A 349 -4.61 -14.19 -37.37
C ALA A 349 -4.41 -15.61 -37.94
N GLN A 350 -5.04 -16.62 -37.36
CA GLN A 350 -5.00 -17.98 -37.89
C GLN A 350 -5.79 -18.16 -39.18
N LEU A 351 -6.96 -17.52 -39.29
CA LEU A 351 -7.77 -17.51 -40.51
C LEU A 351 -7.03 -16.81 -41.66
N GLU A 352 -6.43 -15.66 -41.40
CA GLU A 352 -5.64 -14.89 -42.38
C GLU A 352 -4.43 -15.71 -42.86
N ALA A 353 -3.69 -16.33 -41.93
CA ALA A 353 -2.58 -17.20 -42.29
C ALA A 353 -3.01 -18.46 -43.07
N LEU A 354 -4.24 -18.94 -42.88
CA LEU A 354 -4.79 -20.03 -43.69
C LEU A 354 -5.15 -19.53 -45.09
N GLN A 355 -5.79 -18.37 -45.20
CA GLN A 355 -6.16 -17.73 -46.47
C GLN A 355 -4.93 -17.50 -47.36
N GLU A 356 -3.84 -16.97 -46.79
CA GLU A 356 -2.56 -16.78 -47.50
C GLU A 356 -1.99 -18.09 -48.05
N ARG A 357 -2.12 -19.20 -47.30
CA ARG A 357 -1.61 -20.52 -47.74
C ARG A 357 -2.41 -21.12 -48.89
N VAL A 358 -3.71 -20.83 -48.96
CA VAL A 358 -4.63 -21.42 -49.96
C VAL A 358 -4.88 -20.48 -51.14
N GLU A 359 -4.28 -19.30 -51.14
CA GLU A 359 -4.46 -18.29 -52.18
C GLU A 359 -4.11 -18.83 -53.57
N GLY A 360 -4.96 -18.52 -54.56
CA GLY A 360 -4.78 -18.94 -55.95
C GLY A 360 -5.02 -20.42 -56.24
N GLN A 361 -5.47 -21.20 -55.24
CA GLN A 361 -5.75 -22.63 -55.41
C GLN A 361 -7.27 -22.86 -55.51
N ASP A 362 -7.77 -23.09 -56.73
CA ASP A 362 -9.21 -23.24 -57.02
C ASP A 362 -9.92 -24.28 -56.15
N GLN A 363 -9.21 -25.35 -55.78
CA GLN A 363 -9.72 -26.42 -54.91
C GLN A 363 -10.10 -25.95 -53.50
N TYR A 364 -9.52 -24.84 -53.02
CA TYR A 364 -9.77 -24.29 -51.70
C TYR A 364 -10.62 -23.01 -51.72
N ARG A 365 -11.16 -22.62 -52.88
CA ARG A 365 -11.94 -21.38 -53.03
C ARG A 365 -13.08 -21.27 -52.01
N VAL A 366 -13.82 -22.35 -51.78
CA VAL A 366 -14.93 -22.37 -50.81
C VAL A 366 -14.44 -22.20 -49.37
N LEU A 367 -13.28 -22.78 -49.02
CA LEU A 367 -12.68 -22.60 -47.71
C LEU A 367 -12.16 -21.17 -47.52
N ALA A 368 -11.56 -20.58 -48.55
CA ALA A 368 -11.10 -19.19 -48.51
C ALA A 368 -12.27 -18.22 -48.33
N GLU A 369 -13.38 -18.42 -49.06
CA GLU A 369 -14.62 -17.64 -48.93
C GLU A 369 -15.22 -17.78 -47.52
N ALA A 370 -15.26 -18.99 -46.96
CA ALA A 370 -15.75 -19.22 -45.59
C ALA A 370 -14.84 -18.60 -44.52
N ALA A 371 -13.52 -18.63 -44.71
CA ALA A 371 -12.57 -17.95 -43.82
C ALA A 371 -12.76 -16.43 -43.84
N THR A 372 -13.06 -15.84 -45.01
CA THR A 372 -13.38 -14.41 -45.14
C THR A 372 -14.62 -14.05 -44.35
N ASP A 373 -15.73 -14.80 -44.52
CA ASP A 373 -16.98 -14.56 -43.77
C ASP A 373 -16.75 -14.63 -42.25
N LEU A 374 -16.00 -15.63 -41.79
CA LEU A 374 -15.65 -15.76 -40.37
C LEU A 374 -14.82 -14.57 -39.88
N ASN A 375 -13.82 -14.14 -40.65
CA ASN A 375 -12.97 -12.99 -40.29
C ASN A 375 -13.78 -11.69 -40.25
N ASP A 376 -14.69 -11.48 -41.20
CA ASP A 376 -15.56 -10.30 -41.25
C ASP A 376 -16.52 -10.25 -40.05
N ARG A 377 -17.12 -11.39 -39.70
CA ARG A 377 -18.00 -11.50 -38.53
C ARG A 377 -17.25 -11.28 -37.22
N LEU A 378 -16.04 -11.86 -37.08
CA LEU A 378 -15.15 -11.62 -35.95
C LEU A 378 -14.75 -10.15 -35.84
N THR A 379 -14.42 -9.52 -36.97
CA THR A 379 -14.09 -8.09 -37.05
C THR A 379 -15.26 -7.22 -36.59
N GLY A 380 -16.49 -7.53 -37.03
CA GLY A 380 -17.68 -6.80 -36.61
C GLY A 380 -17.93 -6.85 -35.10
N ILE A 381 -17.66 -8.00 -34.47
CA ILE A 381 -17.73 -8.16 -33.01
C ILE A 381 -16.64 -7.31 -32.34
N GLU A 382 -15.38 -7.43 -32.78
CA GLU A 382 -14.27 -6.65 -32.21
C GLU A 382 -14.52 -5.15 -32.32
N GLU A 383 -14.96 -4.66 -33.48
CA GLU A 383 -15.23 -3.24 -33.72
C GLU A 383 -16.42 -2.69 -32.92
N THR A 384 -17.32 -3.58 -32.46
CA THR A 384 -18.43 -3.22 -31.58
C THR A 384 -17.96 -3.15 -30.12
N LEU A 385 -17.10 -4.08 -29.71
CA LEU A 385 -16.52 -4.12 -28.36
C LEU A 385 -15.45 -3.04 -28.14
N TYR A 386 -14.57 -2.81 -29.13
CA TYR A 386 -13.38 -1.95 -29.08
C TYR A 386 -13.17 -1.13 -30.36
N GLN A 387 -12.63 0.08 -30.23
CA GLN A 387 -12.28 0.90 -31.40
C GLN A 387 -10.89 0.49 -31.93
N THR A 388 -10.88 -0.34 -32.97
CA THR A 388 -9.65 -0.93 -33.55
C THR A 388 -8.71 0.08 -34.22
N ARG A 389 -9.21 1.29 -34.54
CA ARG A 389 -8.42 2.37 -35.19
C ARG A 389 -7.62 3.24 -34.21
N LEU A 390 -7.70 2.99 -32.91
CA LEU A 390 -6.95 3.78 -31.93
C LEU A 390 -5.49 3.33 -31.88
N GLU A 391 -4.57 4.28 -32.11
CA GLU A 391 -3.13 4.08 -31.97
C GLU A 391 -2.54 5.02 -30.91
N ALA A 392 -3.20 6.14 -30.61
CA ALA A 392 -2.79 7.15 -29.65
C ALA A 392 -3.94 7.60 -28.72
N PRO A 393 -3.63 8.05 -27.49
CA PRO A 393 -4.65 8.46 -26.50
C PRO A 393 -5.61 9.58 -26.95
N GLN A 394 -5.24 10.36 -27.98
CA GLN A 394 -6.06 11.46 -28.50
C GLN A 394 -6.92 11.07 -29.71
N ASP A 395 -6.71 9.88 -30.28
CA ASP A 395 -7.50 9.37 -31.40
C ASP A 395 -9.00 9.24 -31.12
N PRO A 396 -9.48 9.03 -29.88
CA PRO A 396 -10.91 9.04 -29.58
C PRO A 396 -11.63 10.36 -29.94
N LEU A 397 -10.89 11.44 -30.19
CA LEU A 397 -11.44 12.69 -30.75
C LEU A 397 -11.92 12.52 -32.20
N ASN A 398 -11.29 11.62 -32.96
CA ASN A 398 -11.59 11.33 -34.36
C ASN A 398 -12.41 10.06 -34.54
N PHE A 399 -12.25 9.08 -33.64
CA PHE A 399 -12.91 7.78 -33.72
C PHE A 399 -13.74 7.50 -32.46
N PRO A 400 -15.08 7.35 -32.57
CA PRO A 400 -15.93 7.18 -31.40
C PRO A 400 -15.56 5.97 -30.54
N ILE A 401 -15.57 6.16 -29.22
CA ILE A 401 -15.35 5.08 -28.25
C ILE A 401 -16.42 3.98 -28.34
N ARG A 402 -16.03 2.75 -28.01
CA ARG A 402 -16.87 1.54 -28.09
C ARG A 402 -17.28 1.02 -26.72
N LEU A 403 -17.93 -0.14 -26.66
CA LEU A 403 -18.58 -0.64 -25.45
C LEU A 403 -17.61 -0.77 -24.27
N ASN A 404 -16.38 -1.26 -24.50
CA ASN A 404 -15.39 -1.40 -23.44
C ASN A 404 -15.00 -0.06 -22.80
N ASP A 405 -14.68 0.95 -23.61
CA ASP A 405 -14.26 2.28 -23.13
C ASP A 405 -15.44 3.04 -22.49
N LYS A 406 -16.65 2.91 -23.03
CA LYS A 406 -17.86 3.44 -22.38
C LYS A 406 -18.08 2.84 -20.99
N LEU A 407 -17.90 1.53 -20.86
CA LEU A 407 -18.05 0.83 -19.59
C LEU A 407 -16.92 1.20 -18.60
N ALA A 408 -15.69 1.38 -19.09
CA ALA A 408 -14.59 1.94 -18.31
C ALA A 408 -14.89 3.36 -17.82
N GLY A 409 -15.57 4.18 -18.62
CA GLY A 409 -16.09 5.50 -18.20
C GLY A 409 -17.06 5.42 -17.02
N VAL A 410 -17.97 4.44 -17.03
CA VAL A 410 -18.89 4.19 -15.89
C VAL A 410 -18.10 3.76 -14.65
N MET A 411 -17.12 2.87 -14.79
CA MET A 411 -16.27 2.44 -13.67
C MET A 411 -15.50 3.61 -13.06
N ARG A 412 -14.90 4.45 -13.91
CA ARG A 412 -14.17 5.65 -13.51
C ARG A 412 -15.08 6.60 -12.73
N ALA A 413 -16.26 6.90 -13.26
CA ALA A 413 -17.23 7.78 -12.63
C ALA A 413 -17.69 7.25 -11.26
N ALA A 414 -17.92 5.95 -11.15
CA ALA A 414 -18.29 5.30 -9.90
C ALA A 414 -17.15 5.22 -8.87
N SER A 415 -15.90 5.31 -9.30
CA SER A 415 -14.72 5.23 -8.43
C SER A 415 -14.30 6.58 -7.82
N PHE A 416 -14.96 7.67 -8.20
CA PHE A 416 -14.67 8.99 -7.62
C PHE A 416 -15.40 9.18 -6.30
N GLY A 417 -14.64 9.50 -5.24
CA GLY A 417 -15.20 9.76 -3.91
C GLY A 417 -15.73 8.50 -3.22
N ASP A 418 -16.34 8.70 -2.06
CA ASP A 418 -16.87 7.64 -1.21
C ASP A 418 -18.39 7.74 -1.19
N HIS A 419 -19.06 7.11 -2.15
CA HIS A 419 -20.53 7.13 -2.25
C HIS A 419 -21.02 5.89 -3.01
N PRO A 420 -22.28 5.44 -2.79
CA PRO A 420 -22.82 4.32 -3.55
C PRO A 420 -23.02 4.72 -5.03
N PRO A 421 -23.14 3.75 -5.96
CA PRO A 421 -23.41 4.05 -7.35
C PRO A 421 -24.76 4.76 -7.51
N THR A 422 -24.80 5.80 -8.34
CA THR A 422 -26.06 6.51 -8.62
C THR A 422 -26.98 5.65 -9.50
N ARG A 423 -28.28 5.90 -9.44
CA ARG A 423 -29.27 5.21 -10.31
C ARG A 423 -28.93 5.34 -11.80
N ALA A 424 -28.38 6.49 -12.21
CA ALA A 424 -27.96 6.71 -13.60
C ALA A 424 -26.76 5.82 -13.99
N LEU A 425 -25.75 5.70 -13.11
CA LEU A 425 -24.62 4.81 -13.33
C LEU A 425 -25.08 3.35 -13.44
N VAL A 426 -26.00 2.93 -12.58
CA VAL A 426 -26.58 1.57 -12.62
C VAL A 426 -27.32 1.32 -13.93
N ALA A 427 -28.16 2.26 -14.38
CA ALA A 427 -28.89 2.12 -15.64
C ALA A 427 -27.95 1.99 -16.84
N VAL A 428 -26.94 2.88 -16.94
CA VAL A 428 -25.96 2.84 -18.04
C VAL A 428 -25.10 1.58 -17.99
N ARG A 429 -24.68 1.14 -16.80
CA ARG A 429 -23.96 -0.13 -16.63
C ARG A 429 -24.79 -1.30 -17.18
N ASN A 430 -26.05 -1.40 -16.80
CA ASN A 430 -26.90 -2.51 -17.23
C ASN A 430 -27.11 -2.52 -18.75
N GLU A 431 -27.32 -1.34 -19.36
CA GLU A 431 -27.43 -1.21 -20.81
C GLU A 431 -26.14 -1.69 -21.52
N LEU A 432 -24.98 -1.16 -21.10
CA LEU A 432 -23.69 -1.51 -21.71
C LEU A 432 -23.33 -2.99 -21.51
N VAL A 433 -23.58 -3.54 -20.32
CA VAL A 433 -23.35 -4.97 -20.04
C VAL A 433 -24.23 -5.83 -20.93
N THR A 434 -25.51 -5.49 -21.10
CA THR A 434 -26.42 -6.24 -21.99
C THR A 434 -25.92 -6.24 -23.44
N LEU A 435 -25.40 -5.10 -23.92
CA LEU A 435 -24.84 -4.99 -25.27
C LEU A 435 -23.54 -5.79 -25.41
N ILE A 436 -22.68 -5.78 -24.39
CA ILE A 436 -21.45 -6.57 -24.38
C ILE A 436 -21.79 -8.06 -24.37
N ASP A 437 -22.71 -8.51 -23.50
CA ASP A 437 -23.12 -9.91 -23.39
C ASP A 437 -23.67 -10.42 -24.73
N ALA A 438 -24.45 -9.62 -25.45
CA ALA A 438 -24.93 -9.99 -26.78
C ALA A 438 -23.79 -10.19 -27.81
N GLU A 439 -22.70 -9.41 -27.73
CA GLU A 439 -21.53 -9.60 -28.59
C GLU A 439 -20.67 -10.80 -28.14
N LEU A 440 -20.57 -11.06 -26.84
CA LEU A 440 -19.89 -12.23 -26.29
C LEU A 440 -20.61 -13.53 -26.67
N GLU A 441 -21.95 -13.56 -26.60
CA GLU A 441 -22.76 -14.71 -27.05
C GLU A 441 -22.59 -14.98 -28.55
N LYS A 442 -22.53 -13.93 -29.39
CA LYS A 442 -22.23 -14.08 -30.82
C LYS A 442 -20.84 -14.67 -31.04
N LEU A 443 -19.85 -14.19 -30.28
CA LEU A 443 -18.49 -14.71 -30.36
C LEU A 443 -18.43 -16.18 -29.96
N ASP A 444 -19.02 -16.54 -28.83
CA ASP A 444 -19.02 -17.92 -28.35
C ASP A 444 -19.74 -18.84 -29.35
N SER A 445 -20.88 -18.42 -29.92
CA SER A 445 -21.54 -19.17 -31.00
C SER A 445 -20.64 -19.36 -32.22
N LEU A 446 -19.91 -18.31 -32.63
CA LEU A 446 -19.03 -18.36 -33.79
C LEU A 446 -17.82 -19.28 -33.53
N LEU A 447 -17.22 -19.20 -32.35
CA LEU A 447 -16.08 -20.04 -31.97
C LEU A 447 -16.48 -21.50 -31.76
N ASP A 448 -17.58 -21.77 -31.06
CA ASP A 448 -17.97 -23.15 -30.70
C ASP A 448 -18.68 -23.89 -31.84
N SER A 449 -19.40 -23.17 -32.72
CA SER A 449 -20.18 -23.79 -33.80
C SER A 449 -19.56 -23.58 -35.17
N ASP A 450 -19.32 -22.33 -35.56
CA ASP A 450 -18.93 -22.02 -36.93
C ASP A 450 -17.46 -22.37 -37.19
N ILE A 451 -16.54 -22.00 -36.28
CA ILE A 451 -15.13 -22.40 -36.35
C ILE A 451 -14.98 -23.92 -36.20
N ALA A 452 -15.79 -24.56 -35.35
CA ALA A 452 -15.78 -26.02 -35.24
C ALA A 452 -16.20 -26.69 -36.56
N SER A 453 -17.24 -26.16 -37.22
CA SER A 453 -17.70 -26.65 -38.53
C SER A 453 -16.66 -26.39 -39.63
N PHE A 454 -16.06 -25.21 -39.62
CA PHE A 454 -14.94 -24.86 -40.50
C PHE A 454 -13.74 -25.80 -40.30
N ASN A 455 -13.42 -26.12 -39.04
CA ASN A 455 -12.36 -27.06 -38.69
C ASN A 455 -12.61 -28.50 -39.21
N GLN A 456 -13.87 -28.92 -39.31
CA GLN A 456 -14.19 -30.20 -39.96
C GLN A 456 -13.98 -30.15 -41.48
N ALA A 457 -14.22 -29.00 -42.11
CA ALA A 457 -14.02 -28.84 -43.55
C ALA A 457 -12.53 -28.79 -43.91
N ILE A 458 -11.72 -28.01 -43.20
CA ILE A 458 -10.26 -27.93 -43.44
C ILE A 458 -9.55 -29.26 -43.16
N HIS A 459 -10.03 -30.07 -42.20
CA HIS A 459 -9.46 -31.39 -41.93
C HIS A 459 -9.63 -32.33 -43.12
N ARG A 460 -10.74 -32.23 -43.87
CA ARG A 460 -10.95 -33.06 -45.09
C ARG A 460 -9.94 -32.72 -46.19
N GLU A 461 -9.50 -31.48 -46.21
CA GLU A 461 -8.49 -30.96 -47.14
C GLU A 461 -7.04 -31.12 -46.63
N GLY A 462 -6.85 -31.74 -45.46
CA GLY A 462 -5.51 -31.97 -44.89
C GLY A 462 -4.80 -30.71 -44.38
N LEU A 463 -5.55 -29.64 -44.10
CA LEU A 463 -5.02 -28.36 -43.63
C LEU A 463 -5.02 -28.26 -42.09
N PRO A 464 -4.10 -27.49 -41.48
CA PRO A 464 -4.05 -27.31 -40.03
C PRO A 464 -5.30 -26.64 -39.47
N ALA A 465 -5.73 -27.05 -38.28
CA ALA A 465 -6.91 -26.50 -37.64
C ALA A 465 -6.71 -25.08 -37.09
N VAL A 466 -7.79 -24.30 -37.06
CA VAL A 466 -7.84 -23.03 -36.30
C VAL A 466 -8.09 -23.36 -34.84
N ALA A 467 -7.10 -23.10 -34.00
CA ALA A 467 -7.18 -23.32 -32.56
C ALA A 467 -8.05 -22.23 -31.90
N VAL A 468 -9.03 -22.67 -31.13
CA VAL A 468 -9.84 -21.80 -30.26
C VAL A 468 -9.25 -21.87 -28.86
N THR A 469 -8.65 -20.77 -28.42
CA THR A 469 -8.20 -20.61 -27.03
C THR A 469 -9.42 -20.33 -26.14
N LYS A 470 -9.56 -21.11 -25.06
CA LYS A 470 -10.65 -20.93 -24.09
C LYS A 470 -10.27 -19.94 -23.00
#